data_AF-A0A958Y9B5-F1
#
_entry.id   AF-A0A958Y9B5-F1
#
_cell.length_a   1.000
_cell.length_b   1.000
_cell.length_c   1.000
_cell.angle_alpha   90.00
_cell.angle_beta   90.00
_cell.angle_gamma   90.00
#
_symmetry.space_group_name_H-M   'P 1'
#
loop_
_entity.id
_entity.type
_entity.pdbx_description
1 polymer ?
#
loop_
_entity_poly.entity_id
_entity_poly.type
_entity_poly.pdbx_seq_one_letter_code
_entity_poly.pdbx_strand_id
1 'polypeptide(L)'
;SVINAVKKGMKVKVSFTALEGEIFNAEVTEVAPALDPNTSTYPVRVTVLDSDERIKSGMAANVNFEFVDNTQTKKSLVIPASGVGEDGQGRFVFLIEGADGNYHVKKQQIAIGELTPEGFEVTKGLSIGQKIATAGLQTLLDGQQVKLN
;
A
#
# COMPACT_ATOMS: atom_id res chain seq x y z
N SER A 1 13.73 -11.48 -5.73
CA SER A 1 14.27 -12.23 -4.58
C SER A 1 14.27 -11.31 -3.36
N VAL A 2 13.70 -11.74 -2.23
CA VAL A 2 13.51 -10.91 -1.02
C VAL A 2 14.81 -10.47 -0.35
N ILE A 3 15.92 -11.18 -0.60
CA ILE A 3 17.22 -10.86 0.01
C ILE A 3 17.74 -9.47 -0.38
N ASN A 4 17.43 -8.99 -1.59
CA ASN A 4 17.81 -7.64 -2.04
C ASN A 4 17.09 -6.51 -1.28
N ALA A 5 15.98 -6.83 -0.60
CA ALA A 5 15.25 -5.89 0.23
C ALA A 5 15.78 -5.84 1.68
N VAL A 6 16.52 -6.87 2.13
CA VAL A 6 17.14 -6.89 3.46
C VAL A 6 18.40 -6.01 3.45
N LYS A 7 18.43 -5.02 4.35
CA LYS A 7 19.53 -4.06 4.43
C LYS A 7 19.98 -3.87 5.87
N LYS A 8 21.26 -3.53 6.05
CA LYS A 8 21.76 -3.02 7.34
C LYS A 8 20.91 -1.83 7.80
N GLY A 9 20.53 -1.82 9.07
CA GLY A 9 19.65 -0.81 9.65
C GLY A 9 18.17 -1.19 9.65
N MET A 10 17.77 -2.26 8.97
CA MET A 10 16.38 -2.70 8.95
C MET A 10 15.94 -3.18 10.33
N LYS A 11 14.84 -2.62 10.82
CA LYS A 11 14.20 -3.04 12.07
C LYS A 11 13.45 -4.35 11.83
N VAL A 12 13.60 -5.29 12.77
CA VAL A 12 12.99 -6.61 12.72
C VAL A 12 12.50 -6.98 14.11
N LYS A 13 11.59 -7.96 14.18
CA LYS A 13 11.10 -8.53 15.44
C LYS A 13 11.68 -9.92 15.63
N VAL A 14 12.13 -10.23 16.83
CA VAL A 14 12.71 -11.53 17.17
C VAL A 14 11.89 -12.18 18.27
N SER A 15 11.60 -13.47 18.13
CA SER A 15 11.07 -14.29 19.22
C SER A 15 11.96 -15.51 19.42
N PHE A 16 12.02 -16.03 20.64
CA PHE A 16 12.82 -17.21 20.98
C PHE A 16 11.89 -18.36 21.35
N THR A 17 12.16 -19.56 20.85
CA THR A 17 11.33 -20.74 21.17
C THR A 17 11.30 -21.03 22.67
N ALA A 18 12.34 -20.63 23.41
CA ALA A 18 12.44 -20.81 24.85
C ALA A 18 11.75 -19.70 25.69
N LEU A 19 11.32 -18.59 25.06
CA LEU A 19 10.65 -17.46 25.70
C LEU A 19 9.31 -17.23 24.99
N GLU A 20 8.34 -18.12 25.23
CA GLU A 20 7.06 -18.12 24.53
C GLU A 20 6.26 -16.83 24.78
N GLY A 21 5.69 -16.28 23.70
CA GLY A 21 4.85 -15.08 23.76
C GLY A 21 5.61 -13.75 23.82
N GLU A 22 6.94 -13.79 23.94
CA GLU A 22 7.76 -12.58 24.00
C GLU A 22 8.35 -12.20 22.64
N ILE A 23 8.28 -10.90 22.31
CA ILE A 23 8.81 -10.32 21.09
C ILE A 23 9.78 -9.22 21.45
N PHE A 24 10.99 -9.30 20.90
CA PHE A 24 12.06 -8.35 21.12
C PHE A 24 12.31 -7.51 19.88
N ASN A 25 12.57 -6.22 20.08
CA ASN A 25 12.99 -5.35 18.98
C ASN A 25 14.44 -5.64 18.62
N ALA A 26 14.72 -5.74 17.33
CA ALA A 26 16.06 -6.00 16.86
C ALA A 26 16.34 -5.25 15.56
N GLU A 27 17.61 -5.24 15.17
CA GLU A 27 18.07 -4.56 13.96
C GLU A 27 19.08 -5.43 13.20
N VAL A 28 18.96 -5.44 11.88
CA VAL A 28 19.97 -6.06 11.00
C VAL A 28 21.26 -5.25 11.05
N THR A 29 22.32 -5.84 11.59
CA THR A 29 23.64 -5.20 11.67
C THR A 29 24.57 -5.58 10.53
N GLU A 30 24.34 -6.74 9.92
CA GLU A 30 25.14 -7.24 8.80
C GLU A 30 24.33 -8.14 7.87
N VAL A 31 24.55 -7.99 6.57
CA VAL A 31 24.08 -8.92 5.53
C VAL A 31 25.32 -9.37 4.77
N ALA A 32 25.63 -10.66 4.81
CA ALA A 32 26.80 -11.16 4.11
C ALA A 32 26.65 -10.99 2.59
N PRO A 33 27.70 -10.54 1.87
CA PRO A 33 27.63 -10.32 0.43
C PRO A 33 27.62 -11.62 -0.39
N ALA A 34 27.96 -12.75 0.24
CA ALA A 34 28.10 -14.04 -0.40
C ALA A 34 27.12 -15.06 0.20
N LEU A 35 26.69 -15.97 -0.67
CA LEU A 35 25.92 -17.16 -0.30
C LEU A 35 26.79 -18.15 0.47
N ASP A 36 26.27 -18.75 1.54
CA ASP A 36 26.88 -19.92 2.16
C ASP A 36 26.57 -21.16 1.30
N PRO A 37 27.58 -21.83 0.72
CA PRO A 37 27.37 -22.95 -0.19
C PRO A 37 26.80 -24.20 0.50
N ASN A 38 26.99 -24.35 1.81
CA ASN A 38 26.51 -25.53 2.54
C ASN A 38 25.02 -25.44 2.84
N THR A 39 24.51 -24.24 3.05
CA THR A 39 23.10 -24.00 3.41
C THR A 39 22.29 -23.39 2.26
N SER A 40 22.96 -22.91 1.21
CA SER A 40 22.33 -22.10 0.14
C SER A 40 21.55 -20.91 0.69
N THR A 41 22.05 -20.29 1.77
CA THR A 41 21.46 -19.10 2.40
C THR A 41 22.43 -17.93 2.42
N TYR A 42 21.91 -16.72 2.58
CA TYR A 42 22.73 -15.53 2.87
C TYR A 42 22.75 -15.31 4.38
N PRO A 43 23.92 -15.42 5.03
CA PRO A 43 24.03 -15.12 6.46
C PRO A 43 23.62 -13.67 6.76
N VAL A 44 22.73 -13.48 7.72
CA VAL A 44 22.30 -12.18 8.23
C VAL A 44 22.55 -12.13 9.73
N ARG A 45 23.23 -11.08 10.20
CA ARG A 45 23.41 -10.82 11.63
C ARG A 45 22.36 -9.81 12.09
N VAL A 46 21.66 -10.17 13.15
CA VAL A 46 20.64 -9.35 13.81
C VAL A 46 21.07 -9.13 15.25
N THR A 47 20.96 -7.90 15.71
CA THR A 47 21.25 -7.50 17.09
C THR A 47 19.95 -7.14 17.77
N VAL A 48 19.63 -7.83 18.87
CA VAL A 48 18.51 -7.46 19.74
C VAL A 48 18.86 -6.15 20.43
N LEU A 49 17.96 -5.16 20.33
CA LEU A 49 18.17 -3.82 20.86
C LEU A 49 17.88 -3.75 22.36
N ASP A 50 16.93 -4.56 22.80
CA ASP A 50 16.53 -4.70 24.19
C ASP A 50 17.34 -5.84 24.84
N SER A 51 18.27 -5.50 25.75
CA SER A 51 19.05 -6.51 26.46
C SER A 51 18.19 -7.20 27.52
N ASP A 52 17.98 -8.50 27.36
CA ASP A 52 17.28 -9.35 28.34
C ASP A 52 18.19 -10.52 28.76
N GLU A 53 18.48 -10.63 30.06
CA GLU A 53 19.38 -11.64 30.62
C GLU A 53 18.87 -13.08 30.44
N ARG A 54 17.58 -13.26 30.14
CA ARG A 54 16.98 -14.56 29.86
C ARG A 54 17.36 -15.09 28.47
N ILE A 55 17.79 -14.22 27.57
CA ILE A 55 18.28 -14.60 26.24
C ILE A 55 19.68 -15.20 26.38
N LYS A 56 19.81 -16.49 26.07
CA LYS A 56 21.08 -17.22 26.18
C LYS A 56 21.60 -17.66 24.82
N SER A 57 22.93 -17.75 24.72
CA SER A 57 23.59 -18.32 23.55
C SER A 57 23.10 -19.76 23.29
N GLY A 58 22.89 -20.09 22.02
CA GLY A 58 22.41 -21.40 21.58
C GLY A 58 20.88 -21.53 21.51
N MET A 59 20.12 -20.53 21.96
CA MET A 59 18.66 -20.53 21.77
C MET A 59 18.30 -20.38 20.28
N ALA A 60 17.33 -21.17 19.83
CA ALA A 60 16.71 -20.98 18.53
C ALA A 60 15.82 -19.73 18.55
N ALA A 61 15.95 -18.90 17.51
CA ALA A 61 15.21 -17.65 17.36
C ALA A 61 14.49 -17.63 16.01
N ASN A 62 13.30 -17.06 16.00
CA ASN A 62 12.56 -16.72 14.79
C ASN A 62 12.69 -15.20 14.57
N VAL A 63 13.13 -14.82 13.38
CA VAL A 63 13.25 -13.42 12.98
C VAL A 63 12.16 -13.09 11.97
N ASN A 64 11.30 -12.15 12.32
CA ASN A 64 10.25 -11.66 11.43
C ASN A 64 10.70 -10.38 10.74
N PHE A 65 10.79 -10.43 9.41
CA PHE A 65 11.10 -9.30 8.55
C PHE A 65 9.81 -8.70 7.99
N GLU A 66 9.54 -7.45 8.35
CA GLU A 66 8.42 -6.70 7.77
C GLU A 66 8.94 -5.96 6.52
N PHE A 67 8.72 -6.56 5.34
CA PHE A 67 9.04 -5.91 4.07
C PHE A 67 7.93 -4.91 3.74
N VAL A 68 8.19 -3.63 3.95
CA VAL A 68 7.32 -2.58 3.42
C VAL A 68 7.54 -2.55 1.91
N ASP A 69 6.59 -3.11 1.17
CA ASP A 69 6.60 -3.04 -0.27
C ASP A 69 6.30 -1.60 -0.68
N ASN A 70 7.34 -0.77 -0.82
CA ASN A 70 7.22 0.61 -1.29
C ASN A 70 6.68 0.67 -2.73
N THR A 71 6.50 -0.47 -3.42
CA THR A 71 5.77 -0.51 -4.68
C THR A 71 4.26 -0.29 -4.50
N GLN A 72 3.71 -0.49 -3.29
CA GLN A 72 2.34 -0.10 -2.94
C GLN A 72 2.18 1.38 -2.53
N THR A 73 3.27 2.15 -2.48
CA THR A 73 3.22 3.63 -2.36
C THR A 73 3.33 4.35 -3.69
N LYS A 74 2.86 3.75 -4.79
CA LYS A 74 2.06 4.58 -5.68
C LYS A 74 0.82 4.90 -4.88
N LYS A 75 0.72 6.13 -4.34
CA LYS A 75 -0.54 6.67 -3.81
C LYS A 75 -1.56 6.58 -4.93
N SER A 76 -2.20 5.44 -5.05
CA SER A 76 -3.06 5.17 -6.16
C SER A 76 -4.45 5.61 -5.75
N LEU A 77 -5.02 6.48 -6.56
CA LEU A 77 -6.30 7.06 -6.27
C LEU A 77 -7.35 5.98 -6.51
N VAL A 78 -7.90 5.42 -5.44
CA VAL A 78 -8.99 4.45 -5.55
C VAL A 78 -10.32 5.18 -5.48
N ILE A 79 -11.20 4.90 -6.44
CA ILE A 79 -12.56 5.46 -6.48
C ILE A 79 -13.60 4.33 -6.43
N PRO A 80 -14.77 4.55 -5.80
CA PRO A 80 -15.83 3.57 -5.79
C PRO A 80 -16.26 3.17 -7.21
N ALA A 81 -16.48 1.87 -7.44
CA ALA A 81 -16.96 1.37 -8.72
C ALA A 81 -18.29 2.00 -9.14
N SER A 82 -19.14 2.41 -8.17
CA SER A 82 -20.40 3.09 -8.44
C SER A 82 -20.24 4.48 -9.06
N GLY A 83 -19.06 5.10 -8.97
CA GLY A 83 -18.75 6.41 -9.57
C GLY A 83 -18.15 6.33 -10.97
N VAL A 84 -17.97 5.13 -11.53
CA VAL A 84 -17.35 4.91 -12.84
C VAL A 84 -18.41 4.58 -13.87
N GLY A 85 -18.51 5.42 -14.90
CA GLY A 85 -19.30 5.16 -16.10
C GLY A 85 -18.44 4.60 -17.23
N GLU A 86 -19.08 3.98 -18.21
CA GLU A 86 -18.44 3.49 -19.44
C GLU A 86 -19.27 3.93 -20.65
N ASP A 87 -18.59 4.44 -21.68
CA ASP A 87 -19.19 4.77 -22.97
C ASP A 87 -18.31 4.26 -24.13
N GLY A 88 -18.69 4.60 -25.37
CA GLY A 88 -17.93 4.19 -26.56
C GLY A 88 -16.50 4.75 -26.67
N GLN A 89 -16.11 5.69 -25.80
CA GLN A 89 -14.76 6.26 -25.75
C GLN A 89 -13.92 5.71 -24.58
N GLY A 90 -14.55 4.99 -23.65
CA GLY A 90 -13.88 4.35 -22.53
C GLY A 90 -14.57 4.62 -21.19
N ARG A 91 -13.79 4.55 -20.12
CA ARG A 91 -14.28 4.76 -18.76
C ARG A 91 -14.14 6.22 -18.35
N PHE A 92 -15.18 6.74 -17.73
CA PHE A 92 -15.25 8.13 -17.30
C PHE A 92 -15.86 8.27 -15.91
N VAL A 93 -15.67 9.45 -15.33
CA VAL A 93 -16.38 9.89 -14.12
C VAL A 93 -17.04 11.24 -14.36
N PHE A 94 -18.02 11.59 -13.54
CA PHE A 94 -18.54 12.95 -13.47
C PHE A 94 -17.86 13.68 -12.31
N LEU A 95 -16.99 14.64 -12.63
CA LEU A 95 -16.41 15.58 -11.69
C LEU A 95 -17.47 16.60 -11.26
N ILE A 96 -17.55 16.89 -9.96
CA ILE A 96 -18.41 17.94 -9.43
C ILE A 96 -17.56 19.18 -9.22
N GLU A 97 -17.76 20.19 -10.06
CA GLU A 97 -17.06 21.47 -10.02
C GLU A 97 -18.02 22.58 -9.59
N GLY A 98 -17.49 23.61 -8.92
CA GLY A 98 -18.27 24.75 -8.45
C GLY A 98 -18.12 25.02 -6.94
N ALA A 99 -18.67 26.16 -6.53
CA ALA A 99 -18.64 26.66 -5.16
C ALA A 99 -19.98 27.32 -4.82
N ASP A 100 -20.22 27.56 -3.53
CA ASP A 100 -21.35 28.37 -3.04
C ASP A 100 -22.74 27.93 -3.53
N GLY A 101 -22.96 26.61 -3.57
CA GLY A 101 -24.25 26.02 -3.94
C GLY A 101 -24.53 25.96 -5.44
N ASN A 102 -23.61 26.43 -6.28
CA ASN A 102 -23.70 26.31 -7.72
C ASN A 102 -22.72 25.25 -8.24
N TYR A 103 -23.15 23.99 -8.22
CA TYR A 103 -22.34 22.87 -8.69
C TYR A 103 -22.77 22.43 -10.08
N HIS A 104 -21.80 22.05 -10.91
CA HIS A 104 -22.01 21.46 -12.21
C HIS A 104 -21.22 20.18 -12.33
N VAL A 105 -21.73 19.23 -13.10
CA VAL A 105 -21.00 18.00 -13.42
C VAL A 105 -20.23 18.16 -14.72
N LYS A 106 -19.01 17.64 -14.75
CA LYS A 106 -18.17 17.58 -15.94
C LYS A 106 -17.73 16.15 -16.19
N LYS A 107 -17.95 15.66 -17.40
CA LYS A 107 -17.50 14.34 -17.82
C LYS A 107 -15.98 14.35 -18.02
N GLN A 108 -15.29 13.50 -17.27
CA GLN A 108 -13.84 13.37 -17.32
C GLN A 108 -13.48 11.92 -17.64
N GLN A 109 -12.80 11.70 -18.77
CA GLN A 109 -12.26 10.40 -19.14
C GLN A 109 -11.11 10.04 -18.19
N ILE A 110 -11.10 8.78 -17.75
CA ILE A 110 -10.11 8.25 -16.81
C ILE A 110 -9.51 6.94 -17.32
N ALA A 111 -8.26 6.69 -16.93
CA ALA A 111 -7.66 5.37 -17.08
C ALA A 111 -7.63 4.71 -15.71
N ILE A 112 -8.09 3.47 -15.64
CA ILE A 112 -8.11 2.68 -14.41
C ILE A 112 -7.04 1.59 -14.42
N GLY A 113 -6.67 1.12 -13.24
CA GLY A 113 -5.77 0.01 -12.99
C GLY A 113 -6.53 -1.20 -12.45
N GLU A 114 -6.03 -1.77 -11.37
CA GLU A 114 -6.64 -2.95 -10.75
C GLU A 114 -7.96 -2.63 -10.03
N LEU A 115 -8.85 -3.63 -9.97
CA LEU A 115 -10.04 -3.60 -9.13
C LEU A 115 -9.65 -4.14 -7.74
N THR A 116 -9.81 -3.31 -6.72
CA THR A 116 -9.62 -3.67 -5.31
C THR A 116 -10.96 -3.83 -4.60
N PRO A 117 -10.98 -4.38 -3.37
CA PRO A 117 -12.19 -4.41 -2.55
C PRO A 117 -12.79 -3.03 -2.27
N GLU A 118 -12.00 -1.96 -2.29
CA GLU A 118 -12.50 -0.59 -2.10
C GLU A 118 -12.99 0.09 -3.40
N GLY A 119 -12.57 -0.38 -4.58
CA GLY A 119 -13.00 0.16 -5.86
C GLY A 119 -11.98 0.04 -6.99
N PHE A 120 -12.07 0.90 -7.99
CA PHE A 120 -11.11 0.93 -9.09
C PHE A 120 -9.94 1.85 -8.75
N GLU A 121 -8.73 1.33 -8.95
CA GLU A 121 -7.53 2.13 -9.01
C GLU A 121 -7.57 3.08 -10.23
N VAL A 122 -7.20 4.35 -10.07
CA VAL A 122 -7.12 5.32 -11.16
C VAL A 122 -5.67 5.63 -11.48
N THR A 123 -5.26 5.32 -12.70
CA THR A 123 -3.90 5.54 -13.18
C THR A 123 -3.72 6.89 -13.86
N LYS A 124 -4.77 7.46 -14.47
CA LYS A 124 -4.77 8.80 -15.11
C LYS A 124 -6.15 9.45 -15.11
N GLY A 125 -6.17 10.78 -15.20
CA GLY A 125 -7.38 11.57 -15.45
C GLY A 125 -8.05 12.14 -14.20
N LEU A 126 -7.54 11.84 -13.00
CA LEU A 126 -8.01 12.39 -11.73
C LEU A 126 -6.85 12.80 -10.83
N SER A 127 -7.12 13.77 -9.96
CA SER A 127 -6.22 14.29 -8.94
C SER A 127 -6.90 14.24 -7.57
N ILE A 128 -6.07 14.12 -6.53
CA ILE A 128 -6.54 14.12 -5.14
C ILE A 128 -7.28 15.43 -4.84
N GLY A 129 -8.39 15.33 -4.12
CA GLY A 129 -9.23 16.47 -3.71
C GLY A 129 -10.38 16.80 -4.68
N GLN A 130 -10.43 16.18 -5.86
CA GLN A 130 -11.55 16.31 -6.76
C GLN A 130 -12.77 15.52 -6.27
N LYS A 131 -13.95 16.12 -6.37
CA LYS A 131 -15.23 15.48 -6.03
C LYS A 131 -15.79 14.76 -7.26
N ILE A 132 -16.27 13.53 -7.08
CA ILE A 132 -16.94 12.76 -8.13
C ILE A 132 -18.36 12.41 -7.71
N ALA A 133 -19.26 12.27 -8.69
CA ALA A 133 -20.58 11.71 -8.46
C ALA A 133 -20.49 10.18 -8.30
N THR A 134 -21.07 9.64 -7.23
CA THR A 134 -21.09 8.19 -6.94
C THR A 134 -22.45 7.53 -7.17
N ALA A 135 -23.46 8.32 -7.54
CA ALA A 135 -24.83 7.90 -7.80
C ALA A 135 -25.45 8.72 -8.93
N GLY A 136 -26.47 8.17 -9.59
CA GLY A 136 -27.23 8.88 -10.63
C GLY A 136 -26.50 9.08 -11.96
N LEU A 137 -25.39 8.36 -12.22
CA LEU A 137 -24.60 8.53 -13.46
C LEU A 137 -25.41 8.35 -14.74
N GLN A 138 -26.39 7.45 -14.74
CA GLN A 138 -27.28 7.20 -15.89
C GLN A 138 -28.18 8.39 -16.26
N THR A 139 -28.40 9.32 -15.32
CA THR A 139 -29.24 10.51 -15.52
C THR A 139 -28.44 11.80 -15.70
N LEU A 140 -27.14 11.78 -15.40
CA LEU A 140 -26.28 12.95 -15.47
C LEU A 140 -25.83 13.19 -16.91
N LEU A 141 -25.93 14.44 -17.36
CA LEU A 141 -25.39 14.92 -18.62
C LEU A 141 -24.21 15.86 -18.34
N ASP A 142 -23.25 15.90 -19.27
CA ASP A 142 -22.12 16.81 -19.17
C ASP A 142 -22.58 18.29 -19.11
N GLY A 143 -22.03 19.05 -18.17
CA GLY A 143 -22.40 20.45 -17.90
C GLY A 143 -23.66 20.63 -17.05
N GLN A 144 -24.36 19.56 -16.67
CA GLN A 144 -25.61 19.65 -15.91
C GLN A 144 -25.38 20.25 -14.52
N GLN A 145 -26.25 21.19 -14.13
CA GLN A 145 -26.24 21.77 -12.79
C GLN A 145 -26.81 20.78 -11.78
N VAL A 146 -26.14 20.64 -10.65
CA VAL A 146 -26.50 19.72 -9.56
C VAL A 146 -26.46 20.43 -8.21
N LYS A 147 -27.14 19.87 -7.22
CA LYS A 147 -27.03 20.27 -5.82
C LYS A 147 -26.44 19.13 -5.02
N LEU A 148 -25.47 19.45 -4.15
CA LEU A 148 -25.00 18.52 -3.14
C LEU A 148 -26.03 18.49 -2.02
N ASN A 149 -26.48 17.30 -1.64
CA ASN A 149 -27.29 17.08 -0.44
C ASN A 149 -26.40 16.66 0.73
#